data_AF-A0A925P9N3-F1
#
_entry.id   AF-A0A925P9N3-F1
#
_cell.length_a   1.000
_cell.length_b   1.000
_cell.length_c   1.000
_cell.angle_alpha   90.00
_cell.angle_beta   90.00
_cell.angle_gamma   90.00
#
_symmetry.space_group_name_H-M   'P 1'
#
loop_
_entity.id
_entity.type
_entity.pdbx_description
1 polymer ?
#
loop_
_entity_poly.entity_id
_entity_poly.type
_entity_poly.pdbx_seq_one_letter_code
_entity_poly.pdbx_strand_id
1 'polypeptide(L)'
;MKSLFSFCSALILLAVFSITAPSAQAAPKLGLQAWTFRKLTLIETIDQASALGIRHLQAYPGQKIGGDIDGTFYFSTPSADLAKILAHAKAKNVSIDSFGVISLSKPDDWEKLFAFARSAGIKEIVTETTRETLLTLAPLAKKHKINVSLHNHPKPNIYETPDLALAAIEGLDKRFGIAADTGHWARSGVDPVAGLKLVSKRLHSLHFKDIAERGKRSRDVPYGTGTSDLAVQLHQLRTSGFDGIAYIEYEHGSPALVDEVARCVAFFNAGLKASPKDLLAGRVAPAGFSTDVRQVYAGDRGKDSARWPAPQPLFATDLSNADLTAGAWAFNAEGILSPTRAAADKHRGDIWTKETYRNFVVNLEFRTKERTNSGVFLRSSDIVKWLHNSIEVQILQGDAAATHVVGSIFDVAAPVRQVPITPGEWNRYTIIAVDNMITVILNGEEVNKVDLDLWTTAGLNPDGTKNKFAKAYKDMAREGRIGLQDHGGSLIEFRHLFIERR
;
A
#
# COMPACT_ATOMS: atom_id res chain seq x y z
N MET A 1 -83.96 -7.95 35.64
CA MET A 1 -83.50 -8.04 34.23
C MET A 1 -82.40 -7.01 34.01
N LYS A 2 -81.20 -7.46 33.59
CA LYS A 2 -80.12 -6.73 32.89
C LYS A 2 -79.46 -5.54 33.65
N SER A 3 -78.15 -5.31 33.64
CA SER A 3 -76.96 -5.97 33.10
C SER A 3 -75.74 -5.33 33.77
N LEU A 4 -74.74 -6.13 34.17
CA LEU A 4 -73.45 -5.67 34.68
C LEU A 4 -72.50 -5.41 33.49
N PHE A 5 -71.90 -4.23 33.42
CA PHE A 5 -70.87 -3.88 32.45
C PHE A 5 -69.52 -4.48 32.86
N SER A 6 -68.88 -5.25 31.95
CA SER A 6 -67.52 -5.76 32.09
C SER A 6 -66.57 -4.89 31.25
N PHE A 7 -65.54 -4.32 31.89
CA PHE A 7 -64.45 -3.60 31.25
C PHE A 7 -63.30 -4.57 30.98
N CYS A 8 -63.05 -4.91 29.70
CA CYS A 8 -61.84 -5.61 29.28
C CYS A 8 -60.66 -4.63 29.23
N SER A 9 -59.67 -4.83 30.09
CA SER A 9 -58.36 -4.17 30.00
C SER A 9 -57.44 -4.97 29.08
N ALA A 10 -57.03 -4.37 27.96
CA ALA A 10 -56.06 -4.97 27.04
C ALA A 10 -54.63 -4.72 27.55
N LEU A 11 -53.90 -5.80 27.82
CA LEU A 11 -52.50 -5.78 28.21
C LEU A 11 -51.62 -5.65 26.95
N ILE A 12 -50.96 -4.51 26.76
CA ILE A 12 -49.98 -4.31 25.68
C ILE A 12 -48.61 -4.80 26.17
N LEU A 13 -48.14 -5.93 25.65
CA LEU A 13 -46.75 -6.38 25.83
C LEU A 13 -45.83 -5.49 24.97
N LEU A 14 -45.01 -4.65 25.59
CA LEU A 14 -43.86 -4.03 24.93
C LEU A 14 -42.74 -5.08 24.81
N ALA A 15 -42.50 -5.55 23.59
CA ALA A 15 -41.30 -6.32 23.29
C ALA A 15 -40.08 -5.39 23.26
N VAL A 16 -39.23 -5.46 24.28
CA VAL A 16 -37.93 -4.78 24.28
C VAL A 16 -36.99 -5.58 23.37
N PHE A 17 -36.84 -5.13 22.12
CA PHE A 17 -35.78 -5.62 21.24
C PHE A 17 -34.45 -5.05 21.75
N SER A 18 -33.68 -5.85 22.47
CA SER A 18 -32.25 -5.58 22.70
C SER A 18 -31.55 -5.57 21.34
N ILE A 19 -31.17 -4.39 20.87
CA ILE A 19 -30.25 -4.25 19.73
C ILE A 19 -28.89 -4.75 20.23
N THR A 20 -28.57 -6.02 20.01
CA THR A 20 -27.22 -6.52 20.20
C THR A 20 -26.33 -5.82 19.18
N ALA A 21 -25.36 -5.03 19.66
CA ALA A 21 -24.31 -4.50 18.81
C ALA A 21 -23.71 -5.64 17.98
N PRO A 22 -23.51 -5.47 16.66
CA PRO A 22 -22.91 -6.52 15.84
C PRO A 22 -21.56 -6.88 16.46
N SER A 23 -21.35 -8.18 16.74
CA SER A 23 -20.06 -8.70 17.19
C SER A 23 -18.99 -8.22 16.21
N ALA A 24 -17.93 -7.59 16.71
CA ALA A 24 -16.81 -7.15 15.86
C ALA A 24 -16.36 -8.33 15.00
N GLN A 25 -16.48 -8.20 13.68
CA GLN A 25 -16.07 -9.25 12.77
C GLN A 25 -14.58 -9.50 12.96
N ALA A 26 -14.21 -10.78 13.16
CA ALA A 26 -12.82 -11.22 13.22
C ALA A 26 -12.01 -10.55 12.09
N ALA A 27 -10.95 -9.84 12.47
CA ALA A 27 -10.13 -9.06 11.53
C ALA A 27 -8.64 -9.28 11.83
N PRO A 28 -7.79 -9.32 10.79
CA PRO A 28 -6.35 -9.41 10.96
C PRO A 28 -5.82 -8.24 11.78
N LYS A 29 -4.89 -8.51 12.70
CA LYS A 29 -4.18 -7.48 13.45
C LYS A 29 -2.88 -7.14 12.73
N LEU A 30 -2.45 -5.88 12.83
CA LEU A 30 -1.14 -5.46 12.33
C LEU A 30 -0.07 -5.66 13.41
N GLY A 31 1.04 -6.28 13.02
CA GLY A 31 2.24 -6.37 13.83
C GLY A 31 3.48 -5.90 13.10
N LEU A 32 4.61 -5.89 13.79
CA LEU A 32 5.92 -5.63 13.23
C LEU A 32 6.85 -6.83 13.48
N GLN A 33 7.52 -7.31 12.45
CA GLN A 33 8.66 -8.21 12.57
C GLN A 33 9.88 -7.32 12.85
N ALA A 34 10.51 -7.48 14.00
CA ALA A 34 11.63 -6.67 14.47
C ALA A 34 12.85 -6.64 13.50
N TRP A 35 13.01 -7.64 12.63
CA TRP A 35 14.01 -7.70 11.56
C TRP A 35 13.89 -6.55 10.55
N THR A 36 12.69 -5.97 10.42
CA THR A 36 12.46 -4.71 9.71
C THR A 36 13.45 -3.65 10.16
N PHE A 37 13.60 -3.48 11.48
CA PHE A 37 14.54 -2.54 12.10
C PHE A 37 15.78 -3.24 12.67
N ARG A 38 16.31 -4.28 12.01
CA ARG A 38 17.51 -5.04 12.45
C ARG A 38 18.78 -4.21 12.72
N LYS A 39 18.82 -2.96 12.24
CA LYS A 39 19.92 -2.02 12.53
C LYS A 39 19.74 -1.28 13.85
N LEU A 40 18.53 -1.28 14.41
CA LEU A 40 18.19 -0.74 15.71
C LEU A 40 18.28 -1.83 16.78
N THR A 41 18.43 -1.39 18.02
CA THR A 41 18.24 -2.23 19.20
C THR A 41 16.76 -2.61 19.37
N LEU A 42 16.48 -3.61 20.20
CA LEU A 42 15.10 -4.04 20.50
C LEU A 42 14.30 -2.94 21.20
N ILE A 43 14.93 -2.21 22.13
CA ILE A 43 14.30 -1.08 22.83
C ILE A 43 13.89 0.02 21.83
N GLU A 44 14.79 0.40 20.93
CA GLU A 44 14.49 1.37 19.86
C GLU A 44 13.43 0.84 18.89
N THR A 45 13.45 -0.47 18.58
CA THR A 45 12.43 -1.12 17.73
C THR A 45 11.04 -1.06 18.36
N ILE A 46 10.94 -1.29 19.67
CA ILE A 46 9.69 -1.13 20.43
C ILE A 46 9.20 0.32 20.38
N ASP A 47 10.10 1.28 20.53
CA ASP A 47 9.77 2.70 20.45
C ASP A 47 9.25 3.09 19.07
N GLN A 48 9.89 2.61 18.00
CA GLN A 48 9.45 2.83 16.63
C GLN A 48 8.08 2.17 16.37
N ALA A 49 7.88 0.93 16.81
CA ALA A 49 6.59 0.25 16.69
C ALA A 49 5.47 1.07 17.36
N SER A 50 5.72 1.56 18.57
CA SER A 50 4.77 2.39 19.32
C SER A 50 4.42 3.68 18.58
N ALA A 51 5.44 4.40 18.10
CA ALA A 51 5.30 5.65 17.33
C ALA A 51 4.51 5.46 16.03
N LEU A 52 4.69 4.32 15.36
CA LEU A 52 3.98 3.93 14.15
C LEU A 52 2.56 3.39 14.41
N GLY A 53 2.10 3.37 15.67
CA GLY A 53 0.79 2.85 16.01
C GLY A 53 0.69 1.32 16.04
N ILE A 54 1.80 0.60 15.91
CA ILE A 54 1.86 -0.86 15.95
C ILE A 54 1.91 -1.32 17.42
N ARG A 55 1.17 -2.38 17.75
CA ARG A 55 1.00 -2.88 19.13
C ARG A 55 1.48 -4.31 19.32
N HIS A 56 1.75 -5.02 18.24
CA HIS A 56 2.18 -6.40 18.24
C HIS A 56 3.57 -6.53 17.62
N LEU A 57 4.50 -7.16 18.32
CA LEU A 57 5.88 -7.36 17.86
C LEU A 57 6.18 -8.86 17.78
N GLN A 58 6.82 -9.27 16.68
CA GLN A 58 7.58 -10.51 16.62
C GLN A 58 9.06 -10.17 16.77
N ALA A 59 9.69 -10.67 17.83
CA ALA A 59 11.12 -10.49 18.05
C ALA A 59 11.92 -11.60 17.35
N TYR A 60 13.08 -11.26 16.80
CA TYR A 60 13.97 -12.24 16.16
C TYR A 60 15.15 -12.62 17.07
N PRO A 61 15.68 -13.84 16.95
CA PRO A 61 16.81 -14.28 17.75
C PRO A 61 18.07 -13.45 17.48
N GLY A 62 18.64 -12.86 18.52
CA GLY A 62 19.95 -12.21 18.44
C GLY A 62 19.92 -10.71 18.19
N GLN A 63 18.76 -10.06 18.19
CA GLN A 63 18.71 -8.59 18.16
C GLN A 63 19.41 -8.00 19.39
N LYS A 64 20.25 -6.98 19.23
CA LYS A 64 20.84 -6.25 20.37
C LYS A 64 19.72 -5.66 21.23
N ILE A 65 19.79 -5.80 22.55
CA ILE A 65 18.70 -5.36 23.43
C ILE A 65 18.64 -3.82 23.49
N GLY A 66 19.75 -3.16 23.87
CA GLY A 66 19.85 -1.70 23.96
C GLY A 66 19.29 -1.12 25.25
N GLY A 67 19.30 0.21 25.35
CA GLY A 67 19.00 0.91 26.60
C GLY A 67 20.13 0.73 27.63
N ASP A 68 19.78 0.29 28.83
CA ASP A 68 20.71 -0.05 29.93
C ASP A 68 21.05 -1.55 29.99
N ILE A 69 20.70 -2.32 28.95
CA ILE A 69 20.84 -3.78 28.93
C ILE A 69 21.80 -4.19 27.80
N ASP A 70 22.91 -4.80 28.19
CA ASP A 70 23.89 -5.38 27.27
C ASP A 70 23.43 -6.75 26.73
N GLY A 71 23.98 -7.13 25.57
CA GLY A 71 23.72 -8.43 24.95
C GLY A 71 22.58 -8.43 23.94
N THR A 72 22.04 -9.63 23.68
CA THR A 72 21.04 -9.86 22.64
C THR A 72 19.79 -10.56 23.19
N PHE A 73 18.65 -10.27 22.56
CA PHE A 73 17.39 -10.89 22.91
C PHE A 73 17.34 -12.33 22.38
N TYR A 74 17.36 -13.29 23.30
CA TYR A 74 17.43 -14.71 23.00
C TYR A 74 16.83 -15.53 24.15
N PHE A 75 16.63 -16.84 23.98
CA PHE A 75 16.06 -17.65 25.06
C PHE A 75 16.97 -17.81 26.29
N SER A 76 18.21 -17.32 26.20
CA SER A 76 19.17 -17.22 27.31
C SER A 76 19.13 -15.85 28.02
N THR A 77 18.24 -14.93 27.63
CA THR A 77 18.14 -13.61 28.28
C THR A 77 17.82 -13.77 29.78
N PRO A 78 18.63 -13.17 30.68
CA PRO A 78 18.39 -13.25 32.12
C PRO A 78 17.01 -12.75 32.52
N SER A 79 16.38 -13.36 33.52
CA SER A 79 15.00 -13.01 33.93
C SER A 79 14.84 -11.55 34.37
N ALA A 80 15.87 -10.96 34.98
CA ALA A 80 15.87 -9.55 35.36
C ALA A 80 15.81 -8.62 34.13
N ASP A 81 16.58 -8.92 33.10
CA ASP A 81 16.62 -8.15 31.85
C ASP A 81 15.33 -8.37 31.05
N LEU A 82 14.83 -9.60 30.98
CA LEU A 82 13.54 -9.90 30.36
C LEU A 82 12.41 -9.09 31.01
N ALA A 83 12.38 -8.98 32.34
CA ALA A 83 11.38 -8.18 33.04
C ALA A 83 11.46 -6.69 32.67
N LYS A 84 12.67 -6.13 32.54
CA LYS A 84 12.87 -4.74 32.07
C LYS A 84 12.37 -4.53 30.65
N ILE A 85 12.70 -5.45 29.73
CA ILE A 85 12.29 -5.39 28.32
C ILE A 85 10.75 -5.42 28.21
N LEU A 86 10.11 -6.35 28.92
CA LEU A 86 8.64 -6.46 28.94
C LEU A 86 7.97 -5.24 29.59
N ALA A 87 8.60 -4.66 30.61
CA ALA A 87 8.11 -3.43 31.23
C ALA A 87 8.20 -2.24 30.25
N HIS A 88 9.30 -2.12 29.49
CA HIS A 88 9.44 -1.10 28.45
C HIS A 88 8.39 -1.27 27.35
N ALA A 89 8.24 -2.49 26.83
CA ALA A 89 7.22 -2.82 25.83
C ALA A 89 5.81 -2.45 26.32
N LYS A 90 5.46 -2.84 27.55
CA LYS A 90 4.18 -2.49 28.17
C LYS A 90 3.99 -0.98 28.31
N ALA A 91 5.01 -0.24 28.74
CA ALA A 91 4.95 1.22 28.87
C ALA A 91 4.72 1.91 27.51
N LYS A 92 5.17 1.29 26.43
CA LYS A 92 4.97 1.73 25.04
C LYS A 92 3.70 1.18 24.39
N ASN A 93 2.86 0.47 25.15
CA ASN A 93 1.66 -0.22 24.67
C ASN A 93 1.97 -1.22 23.53
N VAL A 94 3.11 -1.90 23.61
CA VAL A 94 3.54 -2.93 22.67
C VAL A 94 3.64 -4.27 23.41
N SER A 95 3.16 -5.35 22.80
CA SER A 95 3.37 -6.72 23.26
C SER A 95 4.34 -7.46 22.34
N ILE A 96 5.24 -8.25 22.92
CA ILE A 96 6.06 -9.21 22.18
C ILE A 96 5.26 -10.53 22.12
N ASP A 97 4.49 -10.69 21.04
CA ASP A 97 3.53 -11.79 20.90
C ASP A 97 4.15 -13.07 20.32
N SER A 98 5.23 -12.93 19.55
CA SER A 98 5.84 -14.01 18.78
C SER A 98 7.37 -13.91 18.81
N PHE A 99 8.05 -15.04 18.66
CA PHE A 99 9.52 -15.10 18.59
C PHE A 99 10.01 -16.05 17.51
N GLY A 100 10.88 -15.56 16.64
CA GLY A 100 11.43 -16.31 15.51
C GLY A 100 11.93 -15.40 14.39
N VAL A 101 12.39 -15.94 13.27
CA VAL A 101 12.42 -17.38 12.96
C VAL A 101 13.61 -18.07 13.64
N ILE A 102 13.37 -19.19 14.33
CA ILE A 102 14.42 -19.91 15.06
C ILE A 102 14.41 -21.41 14.75
N SER A 103 15.61 -21.97 14.54
CA SER A 103 15.84 -23.41 14.42
C SER A 103 16.96 -23.82 15.36
N LEU A 104 16.74 -24.86 16.16
CA LEU A 104 17.69 -25.35 17.16
C LEU A 104 18.15 -26.75 16.79
N SER A 105 19.46 -26.98 16.91
CA SER A 105 20.07 -28.29 16.64
C SER A 105 20.09 -29.21 17.86
N LYS A 106 19.99 -28.66 19.07
CA LYS A 106 20.01 -29.43 20.33
C LYS A 106 18.58 -29.62 20.86
N PRO A 107 18.12 -30.87 21.05
CA PRO A 107 16.78 -31.13 21.59
C PRO A 107 16.48 -30.42 22.91
N ASP A 108 17.44 -30.41 23.86
CA ASP A 108 17.25 -29.80 25.19
C ASP A 108 17.05 -28.27 25.15
N ASP A 109 17.53 -27.60 24.10
CA ASP A 109 17.36 -26.16 23.98
C ASP A 109 15.91 -25.77 23.61
N TRP A 110 15.12 -26.70 23.05
CA TRP A 110 13.70 -26.46 22.83
C TRP A 110 12.93 -26.30 24.14
N GLU A 111 13.17 -27.14 25.16
CA GLU A 111 12.52 -26.98 26.48
C GLU A 111 12.84 -25.59 27.07
N LYS A 112 14.10 -25.14 26.95
CA LYS A 112 14.52 -23.80 27.41
C LYS A 112 13.80 -22.70 26.63
N LEU A 113 13.69 -22.84 25.30
CA LEU A 113 12.96 -21.90 24.46
C LEU A 113 11.47 -21.82 24.84
N PHE A 114 10.79 -22.95 25.06
CA PHE A 114 9.40 -22.98 25.49
C PHE A 114 9.22 -22.39 26.91
N ALA A 115 10.17 -22.62 27.82
CA ALA A 115 10.16 -22.01 29.15
C ALA A 115 10.37 -20.48 29.09
N PHE A 116 11.31 -20.03 28.26
CA PHE A 116 11.52 -18.61 27.97
C PHE A 116 10.28 -17.97 27.37
N ALA A 117 9.71 -18.55 26.32
CA ALA A 117 8.54 -18.01 25.64
C ALA A 117 7.34 -17.90 26.60
N ARG A 118 7.12 -18.90 27.46
CA ARG A 118 6.11 -18.84 28.53
C ARG A 118 6.38 -17.69 29.50
N SER A 119 7.63 -17.50 29.92
CA SER A 119 8.02 -16.44 30.86
C SER A 119 7.91 -15.04 30.25
N ALA A 120 8.13 -14.94 28.94
CA ALA A 120 8.01 -13.71 28.16
C ALA A 120 6.56 -13.38 27.77
N GLY A 121 5.61 -14.30 27.97
CA GLY A 121 4.23 -14.15 27.50
C GLY A 121 4.06 -14.32 25.99
N ILE A 122 5.08 -14.87 25.30
CA ILE A 122 5.05 -15.19 23.88
C ILE A 122 4.03 -16.31 23.62
N LYS A 123 3.20 -16.12 22.60
CA LYS A 123 2.10 -17.02 22.22
C LYS A 123 2.47 -17.95 21.08
N GLU A 124 3.48 -17.58 20.30
CA GLU A 124 3.88 -18.28 19.08
C GLU A 124 5.41 -18.31 18.95
N ILE A 125 5.95 -19.49 18.65
CA ILE A 125 7.32 -19.68 18.19
C ILE A 125 7.27 -19.94 16.68
N VAL A 126 8.01 -19.14 15.92
CA VAL A 126 8.13 -19.32 14.47
C VAL A 126 9.44 -20.04 14.16
N THR A 127 9.37 -21.11 13.36
CA THR A 127 10.51 -22.01 13.11
C THR A 127 10.55 -22.51 11.67
N GLU A 128 11.71 -23.03 11.28
CA GLU A 128 11.95 -23.76 10.03
C GLU A 128 12.57 -25.14 10.30
N THR A 129 12.18 -25.76 11.41
CA THR A 129 12.64 -27.09 11.78
C THR A 129 11.90 -28.20 11.04
N THR A 130 12.45 -29.42 10.99
CA THR A 130 11.90 -30.54 10.23
C THR A 130 10.68 -31.18 10.89
N ARG A 131 9.91 -31.99 10.14
CA ARG A 131 8.75 -32.74 10.66
C ARG A 131 9.12 -33.64 11.84
N GLU A 132 10.28 -34.30 11.77
CA GLU A 132 10.78 -35.16 12.85
C GLU A 132 10.93 -34.35 14.14
N THR A 133 11.45 -33.13 14.03
CA THR A 133 11.56 -32.22 15.18
C THR A 133 10.17 -31.76 15.64
N LEU A 134 9.27 -31.37 14.74
CA LEU A 134 7.90 -30.95 15.12
C LEU A 134 7.16 -32.02 15.95
N LEU A 135 7.35 -33.31 15.62
CA LEU A 135 6.79 -34.42 16.39
C LEU A 135 7.30 -34.44 17.84
N THR A 136 8.57 -34.12 18.07
CA THR A 136 9.13 -34.03 19.43
C THR A 136 8.67 -32.78 20.18
N LEU A 137 8.29 -31.71 19.47
CA LEU A 137 7.80 -30.47 20.08
C LEU A 137 6.34 -30.55 20.53
N ALA A 138 5.55 -31.52 20.06
CA ALA A 138 4.12 -31.61 20.34
C ALA A 138 3.77 -31.66 21.85
N PRO A 139 4.47 -32.44 22.69
CA PRO A 139 4.28 -32.40 24.14
C PRO A 139 4.62 -31.03 24.75
N LEU A 140 5.65 -30.35 24.26
CA LEU A 140 6.09 -29.05 24.75
C LEU A 140 5.08 -27.95 24.42
N ALA A 141 4.65 -27.87 23.17
CA ALA A 141 3.61 -26.95 22.71
C ALA A 141 2.33 -27.09 23.54
N LYS A 142 1.92 -28.34 23.83
CA LYS A 142 0.76 -28.62 24.69
C LYS A 142 0.98 -28.20 26.14
N LYS A 143 2.12 -28.55 26.74
CA LYS A 143 2.48 -28.23 28.14
C LYS A 143 2.54 -26.72 28.36
N HIS A 144 3.17 -25.99 27.46
CA HIS A 144 3.38 -24.54 27.59
C HIS A 144 2.23 -23.71 27.01
N LYS A 145 1.31 -24.34 26.26
CA LYS A 145 0.21 -23.68 25.53
C LYS A 145 0.72 -22.63 24.53
N ILE A 146 1.78 -22.98 23.80
CA ILE A 146 2.44 -22.11 22.83
C ILE A 146 2.21 -22.71 21.43
N ASN A 147 1.89 -21.84 20.47
CA ASN A 147 1.77 -22.22 19.07
C ASN A 147 3.17 -22.37 18.45
N VAL A 148 3.32 -23.29 17.51
CA VAL A 148 4.52 -23.49 16.71
C VAL A 148 4.14 -23.32 15.24
N SER A 149 4.75 -22.36 14.57
CA SER A 149 4.38 -22.01 13.20
C SER A 149 5.56 -22.16 12.26
N LEU A 150 5.34 -22.81 11.12
CA LEU A 150 6.35 -22.96 10.07
C LEU A 150 6.43 -21.69 9.23
N HIS A 151 7.64 -21.16 9.06
CA HIS A 151 7.95 -20.07 8.15
C HIS A 151 8.50 -20.60 6.82
N ASN A 152 8.30 -19.85 5.75
CA ASN A 152 8.78 -20.20 4.41
C ASN A 152 9.77 -19.17 3.88
N HIS A 153 10.95 -19.60 3.44
CA HIS A 153 11.89 -18.74 2.68
C HIS A 153 11.78 -18.98 1.17
N PRO A 154 12.39 -18.12 0.33
CA PRO A 154 12.45 -18.35 -1.11
C PRO A 154 13.21 -19.63 -1.45
N LYS A 155 12.91 -20.20 -2.63
CA LYS A 155 13.62 -21.39 -3.12
C LYS A 155 15.14 -21.19 -3.15
N PRO A 156 15.96 -22.17 -2.70
CA PRO A 156 15.55 -23.46 -2.13
C PRO A 156 15.23 -23.37 -0.63
N ASN A 157 14.08 -23.91 -0.21
CA ASN A 157 13.70 -24.05 1.21
C ASN A 157 12.75 -25.25 1.39
N ILE A 158 12.77 -25.92 2.55
CA ILE A 158 11.94 -27.12 2.81
C ILE A 158 10.43 -26.82 2.87
N TYR A 159 10.04 -25.56 3.07
CA TYR A 159 8.67 -25.06 3.11
C TYR A 159 8.39 -24.01 2.04
N GLU A 160 9.12 -24.06 0.92
CA GLU A 160 9.01 -23.08 -0.17
C GLU A 160 7.61 -22.96 -0.79
N THR A 161 6.74 -23.96 -0.62
CA THR A 161 5.33 -23.92 -1.02
C THR A 161 4.39 -24.21 0.16
N PRO A 162 3.15 -23.69 0.13
CA PRO A 162 2.21 -23.86 1.24
C PRO A 162 1.81 -25.33 1.48
N ASP A 163 1.77 -26.16 0.44
CA ASP A 163 1.47 -27.59 0.53
C ASP A 163 2.54 -28.37 1.29
N LEU A 164 3.82 -28.06 1.10
CA LEU A 164 4.92 -28.67 1.84
C LEU A 164 4.83 -28.35 3.35
N ALA A 165 4.51 -27.11 3.69
CA ALA A 165 4.29 -26.70 5.08
C ALA A 165 3.08 -27.42 5.70
N LEU A 166 1.97 -27.55 4.97
CA LEU A 166 0.78 -28.28 5.43
C LEU A 166 1.06 -29.77 5.66
N ALA A 167 1.78 -30.42 4.73
CA ALA A 167 2.19 -31.82 4.87
C ALA A 167 3.08 -32.03 6.11
N ALA A 168 3.99 -31.10 6.39
CA ALA A 168 4.87 -31.18 7.56
C ALA A 168 4.12 -31.14 8.90
N ILE A 169 2.96 -30.48 8.97
CA ILE A 169 2.12 -30.38 10.19
C ILE A 169 0.87 -31.27 10.18
N GLU A 170 0.75 -32.15 9.18
CA GLU A 170 -0.37 -33.08 9.08
C GLU A 170 -0.39 -34.05 10.27
N GLY A 171 -1.57 -34.24 10.86
CA GLY A 171 -1.78 -35.06 12.05
C GLY A 171 -1.37 -34.41 13.38
N LEU A 172 -0.69 -33.27 13.37
CA LEU A 172 -0.34 -32.54 14.59
C LEU A 172 -1.51 -31.72 15.15
N ASP A 173 -1.43 -31.40 16.45
CA ASP A 173 -2.38 -30.53 17.15
C ASP A 173 -2.54 -29.17 16.44
N LYS A 174 -3.69 -28.51 16.63
CA LYS A 174 -3.96 -27.19 16.01
C LYS A 174 -2.98 -26.09 16.43
N ARG A 175 -2.23 -26.29 17.52
CA ARG A 175 -1.11 -25.40 17.89
C ARG A 175 0.03 -25.39 16.87
N PHE A 176 0.10 -26.38 15.98
CA PHE A 176 1.03 -26.39 14.86
C PHE A 176 0.37 -25.73 13.65
N GLY A 177 1.00 -24.70 13.10
CA GLY A 177 0.43 -23.93 11.99
C GLY A 177 1.49 -23.33 11.09
N ILE A 178 1.12 -22.27 10.39
CA ILE A 178 1.91 -21.61 9.37
C ILE A 178 2.01 -20.12 9.70
N ALA A 179 3.25 -19.62 9.68
CA ALA A 179 3.60 -18.21 9.68
C ALA A 179 3.97 -17.85 8.23
N ALA A 180 2.95 -17.53 7.43
CA ALA A 180 3.11 -17.42 5.99
C ALA A 180 3.89 -16.17 5.59
N ASP A 181 5.03 -16.32 4.92
CA ASP A 181 5.68 -15.20 4.23
C ASP A 181 5.17 -15.08 2.80
N THR A 182 4.36 -14.05 2.59
CA THR A 182 3.66 -13.82 1.32
C THR A 182 4.60 -13.28 0.24
N GLY A 183 5.65 -12.56 0.62
CA GLY A 183 6.66 -12.06 -0.31
C GLY A 183 7.59 -13.17 -0.79
N HIS A 184 7.96 -14.11 0.07
CA HIS A 184 8.78 -15.27 -0.26
C HIS A 184 8.03 -16.28 -1.15
N TRP A 185 6.73 -16.46 -0.98
CA TRP A 185 5.89 -17.16 -1.94
C TRP A 185 5.91 -16.48 -3.31
N ALA A 186 5.66 -15.18 -3.37
CA ALA A 186 5.67 -14.43 -4.63
C ALA A 186 7.05 -14.47 -5.32
N ARG A 187 8.15 -14.40 -4.56
CA ARG A 187 9.54 -14.59 -5.07
C ARG A 187 9.79 -15.99 -5.63
N SER A 188 9.04 -16.97 -5.13
CA SER A 188 9.13 -18.39 -5.52
C SER A 188 8.15 -18.77 -6.63
N GLY A 189 7.42 -17.79 -7.19
CA GLY A 189 6.41 -18.02 -8.24
C GLY A 189 5.10 -18.60 -7.71
N VAL A 190 4.92 -18.65 -6.40
CA VAL A 190 3.67 -19.06 -5.76
C VAL A 190 2.77 -17.84 -5.64
N ASP A 191 1.50 -17.97 -6.06
CA ASP A 191 0.48 -16.94 -5.84
C ASP A 191 0.14 -16.85 -4.33
N PRO A 192 0.44 -15.72 -3.66
CA PRO A 192 0.18 -15.59 -2.23
C PRO A 192 -1.30 -15.67 -1.87
N VAL A 193 -2.21 -15.20 -2.74
CA VAL A 193 -3.65 -15.26 -2.47
C VAL A 193 -4.14 -16.71 -2.45
N ALA A 194 -3.72 -17.49 -3.45
CA ALA A 194 -4.00 -18.92 -3.50
C ALA A 194 -3.37 -19.67 -2.31
N GLY A 195 -2.13 -19.32 -1.95
CA GLY A 195 -1.43 -19.86 -0.79
C GLY A 195 -2.19 -19.61 0.52
N LEU A 196 -2.57 -18.36 0.79
CA LEU A 196 -3.36 -17.98 1.97
C LEU A 196 -4.71 -18.69 2.03
N LYS A 197 -5.39 -18.84 0.90
CA LYS A 197 -6.64 -19.62 0.82
C LYS A 197 -6.41 -21.07 1.21
N LEU A 198 -5.37 -21.70 0.67
CA LEU A 198 -5.01 -23.09 0.93
C LEU A 198 -4.68 -23.34 2.42
N VAL A 199 -3.92 -22.44 3.04
CA VAL A 199 -3.47 -22.61 4.44
C VAL A 199 -4.44 -22.06 5.48
N SER A 200 -5.55 -21.43 5.08
CA SER A 200 -6.45 -20.65 5.94
C SER A 200 -6.84 -21.31 7.27
N LYS A 201 -7.04 -22.64 7.31
CA LYS A 201 -7.39 -23.39 8.55
C LYS A 201 -6.23 -23.63 9.52
N ARG A 202 -4.99 -23.40 9.08
CA ARG A 202 -3.74 -23.59 9.84
C ARG A 202 -2.86 -22.33 9.84
N LEU A 203 -3.38 -21.21 9.35
CA LEU A 203 -2.67 -19.93 9.35
C LEU A 203 -2.74 -19.31 10.75
N HIS A 204 -1.58 -19.10 11.38
CA HIS A 204 -1.49 -18.47 12.70
C HIS A 204 -1.07 -17.00 12.61
N SER A 205 -0.10 -16.72 11.75
CA SER A 205 0.47 -15.38 11.54
C SER A 205 0.97 -15.24 10.11
N LEU A 206 1.37 -14.02 9.73
CA LEU A 206 2.01 -13.75 8.46
C LEU A 206 3.28 -12.93 8.66
N HIS A 207 4.27 -13.16 7.81
CA HIS A 207 5.24 -12.13 7.41
C HIS A 207 4.70 -11.49 6.14
N PHE A 208 4.04 -10.35 6.32
CA PHE A 208 3.29 -9.67 5.28
C PHE A 208 4.25 -8.74 4.53
N LYS A 209 4.36 -8.92 3.22
CA LYS A 209 5.33 -8.23 2.36
C LYS A 209 4.76 -7.94 0.98
N ASP A 210 5.01 -6.75 0.46
CA ASP A 210 4.85 -6.45 -0.97
C ASP A 210 6.21 -6.47 -1.65
N ILE A 211 6.26 -6.94 -2.89
CA ILE A 211 7.52 -7.03 -3.64
C ILE A 211 7.41 -6.30 -4.96
N ALA A 212 8.49 -5.63 -5.39
CA ALA A 212 8.49 -4.80 -6.61
C ALA A 212 8.03 -5.59 -7.85
N GLU A 213 8.56 -6.81 -8.00
CA GLU A 213 8.30 -7.69 -9.13
C GLU A 213 8.17 -9.15 -8.67
N ARG A 214 7.41 -9.98 -9.39
CA ARG A 214 7.31 -11.43 -9.11
C ARG A 214 8.58 -12.15 -9.58
N GLY A 215 9.05 -13.11 -8.79
CA GLY A 215 10.24 -13.90 -9.10
C GLY A 215 11.47 -13.59 -8.22
N LYS A 216 12.60 -14.25 -8.54
CA LYS A 216 13.78 -14.28 -7.67
C LYS A 216 14.43 -12.90 -7.53
N ARG A 217 14.87 -12.56 -6.31
CA ARG A 217 15.62 -11.34 -5.92
C ARG A 217 14.84 -10.02 -5.94
N SER A 218 13.51 -10.09 -5.96
CA SER A 218 12.67 -8.90 -5.81
C SER A 218 12.84 -8.26 -4.43
N ARG A 219 12.97 -6.93 -4.40
CA ARG A 219 13.04 -6.16 -3.14
C ARG A 219 11.65 -5.93 -2.56
N ASP A 220 11.57 -5.75 -1.25
CA ASP A 220 10.35 -5.27 -0.63
C ASP A 220 10.09 -3.82 -1.03
N VAL A 221 8.81 -3.49 -1.19
CA VAL A 221 8.32 -2.15 -1.49
C VAL A 221 7.13 -1.83 -0.57
N PRO A 222 6.79 -0.54 -0.38
CA PRO A 222 5.63 -0.16 0.41
C PRO A 222 4.36 -0.86 -0.08
N TYR A 223 3.50 -1.25 0.85
CA TYR A 223 2.28 -1.99 0.50
C TYR A 223 1.42 -1.26 -0.52
N GLY A 224 0.96 -1.99 -1.53
CA GLY A 224 0.12 -1.46 -2.61
C GLY A 224 0.89 -0.88 -3.78
N THR A 225 2.22 -0.88 -3.72
CA THR A 225 3.09 -0.43 -4.82
C THR A 225 3.76 -1.58 -5.57
N GLY A 226 3.68 -2.79 -5.01
CA GLY A 226 4.27 -3.98 -5.58
C GLY A 226 3.28 -4.86 -6.33
N THR A 227 3.68 -6.11 -6.52
CA THR A 227 3.02 -7.12 -7.37
C THR A 227 2.57 -8.35 -6.58
N SER A 228 2.53 -8.25 -5.25
CA SER A 228 2.04 -9.33 -4.38
C SER A 228 0.52 -9.36 -4.22
N ASP A 229 -0.24 -8.40 -4.77
CA ASP A 229 -1.71 -8.32 -4.64
C ASP A 229 -2.21 -8.19 -3.18
N LEU A 230 -1.53 -7.39 -2.35
CA LEU A 230 -1.84 -7.30 -0.92
C LEU A 230 -3.29 -6.89 -0.59
N ALA A 231 -3.93 -6.09 -1.44
CA ALA A 231 -5.36 -5.78 -1.29
C ALA A 231 -6.23 -7.04 -1.39
N VAL A 232 -5.94 -7.90 -2.36
CA VAL A 232 -6.66 -9.17 -2.56
C VAL A 232 -6.32 -10.16 -1.44
N GLN A 233 -5.07 -10.16 -0.95
CA GLN A 233 -4.70 -10.94 0.23
C GLN A 233 -5.50 -10.51 1.48
N LEU A 234 -5.66 -9.20 1.72
CA LEU A 234 -6.51 -8.71 2.82
C LEU A 234 -7.97 -9.13 2.66
N HIS A 235 -8.50 -9.18 1.43
CA HIS A 235 -9.83 -9.76 1.18
C HIS A 235 -9.89 -11.24 1.54
N GLN A 236 -8.88 -12.03 1.13
CA GLN A 236 -8.79 -13.46 1.45
C GLN A 236 -8.72 -13.70 2.97
N LEU A 237 -7.90 -12.94 3.70
CA LEU A 237 -7.79 -13.05 5.16
C LEU A 237 -9.11 -12.72 5.87
N ARG A 238 -9.79 -11.66 5.45
CA ARG A 238 -11.09 -11.26 6.01
C ARG A 238 -12.17 -12.29 5.73
N THR A 239 -12.24 -12.80 4.51
CA THR A 239 -13.25 -13.80 4.12
C THR A 239 -13.00 -15.18 4.73
N SER A 240 -11.75 -15.53 5.04
CA SER A 240 -11.45 -16.74 5.82
C SER A 240 -11.67 -16.59 7.33
N GLY A 241 -11.98 -15.38 7.82
CA GLY A 241 -12.17 -15.10 9.25
C GLY A 241 -10.86 -15.10 10.05
N PHE A 242 -9.74 -14.79 9.40
CA PHE A 242 -8.44 -14.74 10.08
C PHE A 242 -8.37 -13.58 11.08
N ASP A 243 -8.04 -13.88 12.34
CA ASP A 243 -7.92 -12.93 13.46
C ASP A 243 -6.52 -12.89 14.09
N GLY A 244 -5.55 -13.54 13.46
CA GLY A 244 -4.15 -13.55 13.84
C GLY A 244 -3.43 -12.25 13.47
N ILE A 245 -2.10 -12.28 13.52
CA ILE A 245 -1.26 -11.09 13.34
C ILE A 245 -0.54 -11.18 12.00
N ALA A 246 -0.69 -10.13 11.18
CA ALA A 246 0.11 -9.90 9.99
C ALA A 246 1.29 -8.98 10.36
N TYR A 247 2.47 -9.55 10.54
CA TYR A 247 3.68 -8.81 10.87
C TYR A 247 4.26 -8.15 9.61
N ILE A 248 4.42 -6.83 9.61
CA ILE A 248 5.23 -6.14 8.60
C ILE A 248 6.66 -6.64 8.75
N GLU A 249 7.19 -7.27 7.71
CA GLU A 249 8.61 -7.56 7.61
C GLU A 249 9.17 -6.88 6.37
N TYR A 250 9.97 -5.85 6.55
CA TYR A 250 10.49 -5.04 5.45
C TYR A 250 12.01 -5.12 5.40
N GLU A 251 12.52 -5.86 4.44
CA GLU A 251 13.93 -6.27 4.35
C GLU A 251 14.74 -5.36 3.44
N HIS A 252 14.09 -4.54 2.61
CA HIS A 252 14.78 -3.55 1.78
C HIS A 252 15.40 -2.44 2.66
N GLY A 253 16.72 -2.30 2.60
CA GLY A 253 17.43 -1.25 3.31
C GLY A 253 17.26 0.10 2.62
N SER A 254 16.41 0.96 3.18
CA SER A 254 16.15 2.32 2.69
C SER A 254 16.51 3.38 3.73
N PRO A 255 17.06 4.55 3.35
CA PRO A 255 17.18 5.69 4.27
C PRO A 255 15.80 6.22 4.71
N ALA A 256 14.74 5.93 3.95
CA ALA A 256 13.36 6.30 4.25
C ALA A 256 12.56 5.14 4.89
N LEU A 257 13.23 4.16 5.50
CA LEU A 257 12.60 2.93 6.01
C LEU A 257 11.42 3.21 6.96
N VAL A 258 11.55 4.18 7.87
CA VAL A 258 10.46 4.52 8.81
C VAL A 258 9.22 5.01 8.06
N ASP A 259 9.40 5.87 7.06
CA ASP A 259 8.30 6.40 6.23
C ASP A 259 7.69 5.31 5.33
N GLU A 260 8.51 4.40 4.82
CA GLU A 260 8.06 3.21 4.09
C GLU A 260 7.19 2.30 4.95
N VAL A 261 7.60 2.02 6.19
CA VAL A 261 6.79 1.24 7.14
C VAL A 261 5.52 1.99 7.53
N ALA A 262 5.58 3.31 7.72
CA ALA A 262 4.39 4.13 7.97
C ALA A 262 3.36 4.03 6.83
N ARG A 263 3.83 3.99 5.57
CA ARG A 263 2.97 3.74 4.40
C ARG A 263 2.34 2.35 4.44
N CYS A 264 3.10 1.32 4.81
CA CYS A 264 2.56 -0.04 5.00
C CYS A 264 1.46 -0.08 6.07
N VAL A 265 1.68 0.58 7.21
CA VAL A 265 0.67 0.71 8.28
C VAL A 265 -0.60 1.36 7.74
N ALA A 266 -0.45 2.48 7.03
CA ALA A 266 -1.57 3.24 6.54
C ALA A 266 -2.36 2.47 5.46
N PHE A 267 -1.69 1.74 4.56
CA PHE A 267 -2.32 0.84 3.59
C PHE A 267 -3.11 -0.27 4.28
N PHE A 268 -2.51 -0.96 5.26
CA PHE A 268 -3.16 -2.06 5.97
C PHE A 268 -4.44 -1.59 6.68
N ASN A 269 -4.34 -0.47 7.40
CA ASN A 269 -5.47 0.14 8.09
C ASN A 269 -6.59 0.56 7.14
N ALA A 270 -6.25 1.05 5.95
CA ALA A 270 -7.24 1.34 4.92
C ALA A 270 -7.87 0.07 4.32
N GLY A 271 -7.08 -0.96 4.05
CA GLY A 271 -7.57 -2.23 3.50
C GLY A 271 -8.53 -2.96 4.45
N LEU A 272 -8.35 -2.84 5.76
CA LEU A 272 -9.32 -3.35 6.74
C LEU A 272 -10.68 -2.67 6.64
N LYS A 273 -10.72 -1.38 6.23
CA LYS A 273 -11.94 -0.58 6.09
C LYS A 273 -12.53 -0.65 4.67
N ALA A 274 -11.74 -1.05 3.67
CA ALA A 274 -12.14 -1.08 2.28
C ALA A 274 -13.28 -2.08 2.00
N SER A 275 -14.08 -1.81 0.97
CA SER A 275 -15.13 -2.75 0.54
C SER A 275 -14.50 -4.01 -0.07
N PRO A 276 -15.18 -5.17 -0.03
CA PRO A 276 -14.75 -6.36 -0.76
C PRO A 276 -14.44 -6.09 -2.24
N LYS A 277 -15.28 -5.26 -2.90
CA LYS A 277 -15.13 -4.87 -4.30
C LYS A 277 -13.85 -4.08 -4.55
N ASP A 278 -13.45 -3.22 -3.62
CA ASP A 278 -12.24 -2.41 -3.76
C ASP A 278 -10.99 -3.24 -3.52
N LEU A 279 -11.01 -4.12 -2.52
CA LEU A 279 -9.91 -5.04 -2.26
C LEU A 279 -9.64 -5.98 -3.44
N LEU A 280 -10.70 -6.59 -4.00
CA LEU A 280 -10.60 -7.47 -5.17
C LEU A 280 -10.07 -6.77 -6.42
N ALA A 281 -10.21 -5.45 -6.49
CA ALA A 281 -9.74 -4.64 -7.61
C ALA A 281 -8.44 -3.88 -7.32
N GLY A 282 -7.74 -4.19 -6.21
CA GLY A 282 -6.49 -3.52 -5.85
C GLY A 282 -6.63 -2.07 -5.38
N ARG A 283 -7.85 -1.56 -5.17
CA ARG A 283 -8.13 -0.16 -4.85
C ARG A 283 -8.07 0.12 -3.34
N VAL A 284 -6.90 -0.02 -2.72
CA VAL A 284 -6.67 0.36 -1.32
C VAL A 284 -5.81 1.61 -1.26
N ALA A 285 -6.34 2.67 -0.64
CA ALA A 285 -5.62 3.92 -0.45
C ALA A 285 -5.42 4.20 1.04
N PRO A 286 -4.18 4.42 1.50
CA PRO A 286 -3.90 4.77 2.89
C PRO A 286 -4.69 5.99 3.41
N ALA A 287 -4.76 6.21 4.72
CA ALA A 287 -5.44 7.39 5.29
C ALA A 287 -4.78 8.70 4.80
N GLY A 288 -5.56 9.62 4.21
CA GLY A 288 -5.06 10.82 3.52
C GLY A 288 -4.88 10.64 2.01
N PHE A 289 -5.03 9.42 1.52
CA PHE A 289 -4.89 9.03 0.12
C PHE A 289 -6.22 8.48 -0.36
N SER A 290 -6.56 8.62 -1.64
CA SER A 290 -7.77 8.01 -2.17
C SER A 290 -7.55 7.32 -3.50
N THR A 291 -8.04 6.09 -3.60
CA THR A 291 -8.22 5.32 -4.84
C THR A 291 -9.59 5.59 -5.46
N ASP A 292 -10.48 6.20 -4.67
CA ASP A 292 -11.79 6.67 -5.08
C ASP A 292 -11.80 8.19 -4.89
N VAL A 293 -11.48 8.93 -5.94
CA VAL A 293 -11.40 10.39 -5.84
C VAL A 293 -12.69 11.01 -5.28
N ARG A 294 -13.82 10.31 -5.34
CA ARG A 294 -15.09 10.72 -4.72
C ARG A 294 -15.01 10.89 -3.20
N GLN A 295 -14.17 10.13 -2.52
CA GLN A 295 -13.95 10.19 -1.06
C GLN A 295 -13.07 11.37 -0.62
N VAL A 296 -12.16 11.85 -1.47
CA VAL A 296 -11.41 13.12 -1.24
C VAL A 296 -12.40 14.30 -1.08
N TYR A 297 -13.60 14.14 -1.63
CA TYR A 297 -14.60 15.19 -1.76
C TYR A 297 -15.93 14.88 -1.05
N ALA A 298 -15.97 13.92 -0.12
CA ALA A 298 -17.21 13.61 0.62
C ALA A 298 -17.72 14.80 1.46
N GLY A 299 -16.85 15.75 1.82
CA GLY A 299 -17.22 16.99 2.51
C GLY A 299 -17.85 18.06 1.62
N ASP A 300 -17.66 18.01 0.29
CA ASP A 300 -17.96 19.11 -0.63
C ASP A 300 -18.92 18.73 -1.79
N ARG A 301 -19.44 17.49 -1.80
CA ARG A 301 -20.21 16.97 -2.96
C ARG A 301 -21.71 17.14 -2.88
N GLY A 302 -22.24 17.69 -1.79
CA GLY A 302 -23.69 17.86 -1.62
C GLY A 302 -24.49 16.57 -1.86
N LYS A 303 -25.79 16.72 -2.08
CA LYS A 303 -26.81 15.66 -2.08
C LYS A 303 -26.88 14.81 -3.37
N ASP A 304 -26.04 15.07 -4.39
CA ASP A 304 -26.19 14.49 -5.74
C ASP A 304 -25.03 13.55 -6.18
N SER A 305 -24.18 13.10 -5.25
CA SER A 305 -22.98 12.27 -5.54
C SER A 305 -23.25 10.93 -6.25
N ALA A 306 -24.48 10.39 -6.17
CA ALA A 306 -24.87 9.14 -6.80
C ALA A 306 -25.19 9.25 -8.32
N ARG A 307 -25.20 10.46 -8.89
CA ARG A 307 -25.58 10.70 -10.31
C ARG A 307 -24.40 10.74 -11.29
N TRP A 308 -23.16 10.58 -10.82
CA TRP A 308 -21.96 10.77 -11.63
C TRP A 308 -21.41 9.44 -12.19
N PRO A 309 -21.01 9.38 -13.47
CA PRO A 309 -20.54 8.14 -14.12
C PRO A 309 -19.21 7.65 -13.54
N ALA A 310 -19.00 6.33 -13.55
CA ALA A 310 -17.74 5.70 -13.12
C ALA A 310 -16.55 6.17 -13.97
N PRO A 311 -15.30 6.12 -13.44
CA PRO A 311 -14.10 6.43 -14.22
C PRO A 311 -14.07 5.67 -15.55
N GLN A 312 -13.80 6.38 -16.64
CA GLN A 312 -13.72 5.83 -18.00
C GLN A 312 -12.25 5.80 -18.45
N PRO A 313 -11.86 4.92 -19.38
CA PRO A 313 -10.56 5.01 -20.03
C PRO A 313 -10.38 6.41 -20.66
N LEU A 314 -9.21 7.02 -20.45
CA LEU A 314 -8.89 8.30 -21.08
C LEU A 314 -8.79 8.15 -22.61
N PHE A 315 -8.15 7.06 -23.05
CA PHE A 315 -8.06 6.66 -24.44
C PHE A 315 -8.67 5.27 -24.66
N ALA A 316 -9.38 5.10 -25.78
CA ALA A 316 -9.81 3.81 -26.26
C ALA A 316 -8.58 2.96 -26.62
N THR A 317 -8.68 1.63 -26.50
CA THR A 317 -7.55 0.72 -26.78
C THR A 317 -7.06 0.76 -28.23
N ASP A 318 -7.93 1.18 -29.16
CA ASP A 318 -7.62 1.40 -30.57
C ASP A 318 -7.23 2.86 -30.88
N LEU A 319 -7.17 3.72 -29.86
CA LEU A 319 -6.91 5.16 -29.95
C LEU A 319 -7.90 5.92 -30.85
N SER A 320 -9.08 5.35 -31.13
CA SER A 320 -10.11 5.98 -31.98
C SER A 320 -10.62 7.32 -31.43
N ASN A 321 -10.60 7.49 -30.10
CA ASN A 321 -10.95 8.73 -29.41
C ASN A 321 -9.76 9.69 -29.21
N ALA A 322 -8.61 9.41 -29.84
CA ALA A 322 -7.41 10.23 -29.78
C ALA A 322 -7.12 10.96 -31.10
N ASP A 323 -6.42 12.08 -31.01
CA ASP A 323 -5.84 12.84 -32.11
C ASP A 323 -4.33 12.81 -31.95
N LEU A 324 -3.69 12.26 -32.97
CA LEU A 324 -2.27 11.97 -33.03
C LEU A 324 -1.86 11.76 -34.49
N THR A 325 -0.58 11.92 -34.77
CA THR A 325 -0.01 11.41 -36.02
C THR A 325 -0.21 9.90 -36.08
N ALA A 326 -0.72 9.40 -37.21
CA ALA A 326 -1.02 7.98 -37.38
C ALA A 326 0.20 7.11 -37.06
N GLY A 327 0.01 6.14 -36.16
CA GLY A 327 1.05 5.23 -35.72
C GLY A 327 2.08 5.82 -34.76
N ALA A 328 2.00 7.08 -34.34
CA ALA A 328 2.97 7.69 -33.43
C ALA A 328 2.91 7.14 -31.99
N TRP A 329 1.75 6.62 -31.58
CA TRP A 329 1.54 5.95 -30.30
C TRP A 329 0.80 4.64 -30.50
N ALA A 330 1.06 3.68 -29.62
CA ALA A 330 0.35 2.41 -29.60
C ALA A 330 0.27 1.85 -28.18
N PHE A 331 -0.79 1.10 -27.91
CA PHE A 331 -0.84 0.16 -26.80
C PHE A 331 -0.14 -1.14 -27.20
N ASN A 332 0.69 -1.69 -26.32
CA ASN A 332 1.17 -3.06 -26.46
C ASN A 332 0.17 -4.09 -25.90
N ALA A 333 0.51 -5.38 -25.96
CA ALA A 333 -0.36 -6.47 -25.49
C ALA A 333 -0.67 -6.38 -23.98
N GLU A 334 0.20 -5.75 -23.21
CA GLU A 334 0.05 -5.54 -21.76
C GLU A 334 -0.74 -4.27 -21.40
N GLY A 335 -1.25 -3.53 -22.38
CA GLY A 335 -2.01 -2.29 -22.16
C GLY A 335 -1.13 -1.09 -21.76
N ILE A 336 0.16 -1.12 -22.11
CA ILE A 336 1.08 0.01 -21.93
C ILE A 336 1.05 0.87 -23.20
N LEU A 337 0.76 2.16 -23.03
CA LEU A 337 0.78 3.19 -24.06
C LEU A 337 2.17 3.86 -24.12
N SER A 338 2.78 3.90 -25.30
CA SER A 338 4.10 4.53 -25.52
C SER A 338 4.20 5.11 -26.94
N PRO A 339 5.07 6.10 -27.17
CA PRO A 339 5.47 6.46 -28.52
C PRO A 339 6.11 5.25 -29.22
N THR A 340 5.87 5.12 -30.53
CA THR A 340 6.37 4.01 -31.35
C THR A 340 7.71 4.32 -32.03
N ARG A 341 8.13 5.60 -32.01
CA ARG A 341 9.41 6.04 -32.56
C ARG A 341 10.59 5.36 -31.85
N ALA A 342 11.75 5.38 -32.50
CA ALA A 342 12.98 4.94 -31.85
C ALA A 342 13.31 5.83 -30.63
N ALA A 343 13.80 5.24 -29.55
CA ALA A 343 13.96 5.93 -28.27
C ALA A 343 14.86 7.18 -28.34
N ALA A 344 15.93 7.14 -29.13
CA ALA A 344 16.89 8.22 -29.29
C ALA A 344 16.41 9.35 -30.24
N ASP A 345 15.31 9.13 -30.96
CA ASP A 345 14.75 10.12 -31.87
C ASP A 345 14.23 11.33 -31.09
N LYS A 346 14.54 12.53 -31.59
CA LYS A 346 14.11 13.81 -31.00
C LYS A 346 12.80 14.31 -31.60
N HIS A 347 12.26 13.62 -32.60
CA HIS A 347 10.95 13.92 -33.13
C HIS A 347 9.89 13.81 -32.03
N ARG A 348 8.97 14.77 -32.01
CA ARG A 348 7.92 14.91 -30.99
C ARG A 348 6.59 14.58 -31.63
N GLY A 349 5.71 13.96 -30.86
CA GLY A 349 4.35 13.71 -31.30
C GLY A 349 3.46 13.50 -30.10
N ASP A 350 2.81 14.56 -29.62
CA ASP A 350 1.90 14.45 -28.48
C ASP A 350 0.61 13.73 -28.89
N ILE A 351 -0.04 13.07 -27.93
CA ILE A 351 -1.36 12.44 -28.12
C ILE A 351 -2.41 13.22 -27.33
N TRP A 352 -3.56 13.49 -27.95
CA TRP A 352 -4.62 14.32 -27.38
C TRP A 352 -5.98 13.63 -27.40
N THR A 353 -6.79 13.77 -26.34
CA THR A 353 -8.18 13.31 -26.35
C THR A 353 -8.98 14.09 -27.38
N LYS A 354 -9.86 13.49 -28.19
CA LYS A 354 -10.78 14.25 -29.06
C LYS A 354 -11.80 15.08 -28.28
N GLU A 355 -12.21 14.57 -27.13
CA GLU A 355 -13.14 15.25 -26.23
C GLU A 355 -12.46 16.36 -25.41
N THR A 356 -13.27 17.31 -24.96
CA THR A 356 -12.91 18.38 -24.04
C THR A 356 -13.45 18.11 -22.63
N TYR A 357 -12.73 18.60 -21.62
CA TYR A 357 -13.05 18.40 -20.22
C TYR A 357 -12.84 19.71 -19.46
N ARG A 358 -13.86 20.11 -18.68
CA ARG A 358 -13.81 21.27 -17.78
C ARG A 358 -13.36 20.86 -16.39
N ASN A 359 -14.22 20.12 -15.71
CA ASN A 359 -13.99 19.61 -14.36
C ASN A 359 -13.77 18.11 -14.44
N PHE A 360 -12.63 17.64 -13.92
CA PHE A 360 -12.25 16.26 -14.06
C PHE A 360 -11.17 15.80 -13.08
N VAL A 361 -10.99 14.48 -13.04
CA VAL A 361 -9.87 13.82 -12.39
C VAL A 361 -9.22 12.86 -13.37
N VAL A 362 -7.94 13.06 -13.67
CA VAL A 362 -7.10 12.11 -14.41
C VAL A 362 -6.36 11.24 -13.42
N ASN A 363 -6.43 9.93 -13.60
CA ASN A 363 -5.54 8.96 -12.96
C ASN A 363 -4.72 8.28 -14.04
N LEU A 364 -3.41 8.19 -13.84
CA LEU A 364 -2.53 7.44 -14.71
C LEU A 364 -1.30 6.95 -13.95
N GLU A 365 -0.69 5.90 -14.48
CA GLU A 365 0.66 5.51 -14.11
C GLU A 365 1.61 5.81 -15.26
N PHE A 366 2.83 6.22 -14.94
CA PHE A 366 3.88 6.51 -15.90
C PHE A 366 5.22 5.88 -15.46
N ARG A 367 6.04 5.51 -16.43
CA ARG A 367 7.39 4.98 -16.22
C ARG A 367 8.37 5.70 -17.13
N THR A 368 9.47 6.14 -16.54
CA THR A 368 10.53 6.93 -17.21
C THR A 368 11.80 6.11 -17.38
N LYS A 369 12.61 6.47 -18.39
CA LYS A 369 14.04 6.13 -18.41
C LYS A 369 14.84 7.26 -17.76
N GLU A 370 16.17 7.11 -17.73
CA GLU A 370 17.04 8.21 -17.35
C GLU A 370 16.80 9.42 -18.26
N ARG A 371 16.68 10.60 -17.64
CA ARG A 371 16.51 11.90 -18.29
C ARG A 371 15.25 12.04 -19.13
N THR A 372 14.24 11.19 -18.92
CA THR A 372 12.97 11.32 -19.63
C THR A 372 12.26 12.61 -19.25
N ASN A 373 11.89 13.38 -20.27
CA ASN A 373 11.06 14.58 -20.18
C ASN A 373 9.73 14.31 -20.87
N SER A 374 8.62 14.65 -20.22
CA SER A 374 7.25 14.50 -20.67
C SER A 374 6.34 15.38 -19.79
N GLY A 375 5.04 15.27 -19.96
CA GLY A 375 4.06 16.04 -19.21
C GLY A 375 2.64 15.58 -19.51
N VAL A 376 1.73 15.94 -18.61
CA VAL A 376 0.28 15.77 -18.79
C VAL A 376 -0.32 17.14 -19.04
N PHE A 377 -0.88 17.34 -20.23
CA PHE A 377 -1.55 18.58 -20.60
C PHE A 377 -3.01 18.55 -20.17
N LEU A 378 -3.45 19.64 -19.56
CA LEU A 378 -4.80 19.84 -19.05
C LEU A 378 -5.45 21.00 -19.80
N ARG A 379 -6.74 20.84 -20.13
CA ARG A 379 -7.62 21.90 -20.64
C ARG A 379 -7.05 22.65 -21.85
N SER A 380 -6.41 21.93 -22.78
CA SER A 380 -5.86 22.52 -23.99
C SER A 380 -6.97 23.02 -24.92
N SER A 381 -7.06 24.34 -25.13
CA SER A 381 -8.02 24.92 -26.09
C SER A 381 -7.50 24.94 -27.52
N ASP A 382 -6.18 24.77 -27.72
CA ASP A 382 -5.52 24.72 -29.02
C ASP A 382 -4.30 23.78 -28.90
N ILE A 383 -4.39 22.60 -29.52
CA ILE A 383 -3.34 21.58 -29.46
C ILE A 383 -2.13 21.90 -30.35
N VAL A 384 -2.27 22.80 -31.32
CA VAL A 384 -1.17 23.25 -32.17
C VAL A 384 -0.36 24.32 -31.44
N LYS A 385 -1.03 25.24 -30.74
CA LYS A 385 -0.42 26.27 -29.90
C LYS A 385 -0.50 25.91 -28.42
N TRP A 386 -0.31 24.64 -28.08
CA TRP A 386 -0.55 24.11 -26.75
C TRP A 386 0.22 24.85 -25.65
N LEU A 387 1.47 25.27 -25.92
CA LEU A 387 2.32 25.92 -24.91
C LEU A 387 1.65 27.13 -24.24
N HIS A 388 0.78 27.85 -24.94
CA HIS A 388 0.08 29.03 -24.39
C HIS A 388 -1.40 28.79 -24.14
N ASN A 389 -1.88 27.57 -24.36
CA ASN A 389 -3.29 27.22 -24.33
C ASN A 389 -3.60 25.95 -23.52
N SER A 390 -2.60 25.35 -22.87
CA SER A 390 -2.75 24.24 -21.93
C SER A 390 -2.01 24.53 -20.62
N ILE A 391 -2.40 23.80 -19.57
CA ILE A 391 -1.66 23.71 -18.31
C ILE A 391 -0.90 22.38 -18.34
N GLU A 392 0.38 22.39 -17.99
CA GLU A 392 1.22 21.18 -18.01
C GLU A 392 1.59 20.77 -16.58
N VAL A 393 1.27 19.52 -16.24
CA VAL A 393 1.83 18.84 -15.05
C VAL A 393 3.06 18.08 -15.50
N GLN A 394 4.22 18.52 -15.01
CA GLN A 394 5.53 18.12 -15.54
C GLN A 394 5.89 16.68 -15.17
N ILE A 395 6.50 15.94 -16.10
CA ILE A 395 7.20 14.68 -15.82
C ILE A 395 8.65 14.85 -16.26
N LEU A 396 9.56 14.96 -15.30
CA LEU A 396 10.99 14.97 -15.58
C LEU A 396 11.71 14.01 -14.65
N GLN A 397 12.44 13.06 -15.25
CA GLN A 397 13.39 12.23 -14.53
C GLN A 397 14.74 12.94 -14.49
N GLY A 398 15.25 13.20 -13.29
CA GLY A 398 16.50 13.92 -13.04
C GLY A 398 16.28 15.35 -12.52
N ASP A 399 17.37 16.09 -12.41
CA ASP A 399 17.38 17.41 -11.78
C ASP A 399 17.07 18.54 -12.77
N ALA A 400 16.35 19.55 -12.30
CA ALA A 400 16.09 20.79 -13.03
C ALA A 400 15.77 21.92 -12.05
N ALA A 401 15.45 23.10 -12.60
CA ALA A 401 14.86 24.20 -11.82
C ALA A 401 13.59 23.72 -11.10
N ALA A 402 13.29 24.29 -9.93
CA ALA A 402 12.20 23.83 -9.07
C ALA A 402 10.81 23.79 -9.75
N THR A 403 10.57 24.65 -10.74
CA THR A 403 9.32 24.69 -11.54
C THR A 403 9.33 23.76 -12.76
N HIS A 404 10.36 22.93 -12.92
CA HIS A 404 10.58 22.04 -14.07
C HIS A 404 10.81 20.58 -13.65
N VAL A 405 10.76 20.27 -12.35
CA VAL A 405 10.85 18.90 -11.84
C VAL A 405 9.48 18.20 -11.91
N VAL A 406 9.48 16.88 -11.73
CA VAL A 406 8.26 16.07 -11.64
C VAL A 406 7.27 16.65 -10.61
N GLY A 407 5.99 16.72 -10.98
CA GLY A 407 4.90 17.22 -10.12
C GLY A 407 4.74 18.74 -10.11
N SER A 408 5.62 19.50 -10.77
CA SER A 408 5.44 20.94 -10.96
C SER A 408 4.27 21.24 -11.91
N ILE A 409 3.64 22.40 -11.72
CA ILE A 409 2.94 23.07 -12.82
C ILE A 409 4.02 23.82 -13.60
N PHE A 410 4.27 23.37 -14.82
CA PHE A 410 5.50 23.68 -15.54
C PHE A 410 5.76 25.18 -15.66
N ASP A 411 6.94 25.63 -15.22
CA ASP A 411 7.41 27.04 -15.23
C ASP A 411 6.58 28.01 -14.37
N VAL A 412 5.58 27.49 -13.64
CA VAL A 412 4.55 28.26 -12.93
C VAL A 412 4.60 28.03 -11.43
N ALA A 413 4.59 26.77 -10.99
CA ALA A 413 4.56 26.42 -9.58
C ALA A 413 5.40 25.18 -9.29
N ALA A 414 6.39 25.34 -8.42
CA ALA A 414 7.19 24.23 -7.91
C ALA A 414 6.33 23.33 -7.01
N PRO A 415 6.60 22.02 -6.95
CA PRO A 415 5.93 21.17 -6.00
C PRO A 415 6.35 21.55 -4.57
N VAL A 416 5.42 21.50 -3.63
CA VAL A 416 5.67 21.79 -2.20
C VAL A 416 6.52 20.71 -1.52
N ARG A 417 6.64 19.53 -2.16
CA ARG A 417 7.49 18.42 -1.75
C ARG A 417 8.06 17.73 -2.98
N GLN A 418 9.32 17.32 -2.92
CA GLN A 418 9.92 16.49 -3.95
C GLN A 418 9.67 15.01 -3.64
N VAL A 419 9.09 14.30 -4.60
CA VAL A 419 8.92 12.86 -4.56
C VAL A 419 9.83 12.27 -5.63
N PRO A 420 10.83 11.46 -5.27
CA PRO A 420 11.77 10.90 -6.24
C PRO A 420 11.04 9.91 -7.16
N ILE A 421 11.42 9.93 -8.44
CA ILE A 421 11.02 8.93 -9.42
C ILE A 421 12.27 8.20 -9.92
N THR A 422 12.25 6.87 -9.84
CA THR A 422 13.37 6.02 -10.27
C THR A 422 13.18 5.60 -11.73
N PRO A 423 14.21 5.65 -12.59
CA PRO A 423 14.15 5.05 -13.91
C PRO A 423 13.71 3.59 -13.86
N GLY A 424 12.78 3.20 -14.72
CA GLY A 424 12.26 1.83 -14.79
C GLY A 424 11.15 1.51 -13.79
N GLU A 425 10.81 2.40 -12.86
CA GLU A 425 9.73 2.20 -11.90
C GLU A 425 8.44 2.89 -12.33
N TRP A 426 7.30 2.27 -12.01
CA TRP A 426 5.99 2.86 -12.21
C TRP A 426 5.69 3.88 -11.12
N ASN A 427 5.26 5.06 -11.54
CA ASN A 427 4.84 6.17 -10.70
C ASN A 427 3.39 6.50 -11.03
N ARG A 428 2.65 7.03 -10.06
CA ARG A 428 1.22 7.33 -10.23
C ARG A 428 0.95 8.82 -10.08
N TYR A 429 0.21 9.36 -11.05
CA TYR A 429 -0.45 10.64 -10.91
C TYR A 429 -1.94 10.48 -10.65
N THR A 430 -2.43 11.29 -9.71
CA THR A 430 -3.82 11.72 -9.65
C THR A 430 -3.83 13.24 -9.80
N ILE A 431 -4.38 13.73 -10.90
CA ILE A 431 -4.48 15.15 -11.21
C ILE A 431 -5.94 15.55 -11.18
N ILE A 432 -6.27 16.54 -10.37
CA ILE A 432 -7.64 17.00 -10.19
C ILE A 432 -7.74 18.44 -10.69
N ALA A 433 -8.64 18.68 -11.63
CA ALA A 433 -8.89 19.99 -12.20
C ALA A 433 -10.36 20.35 -12.01
N VAL A 434 -10.68 21.28 -11.14
CA VAL A 434 -12.07 21.71 -10.88
C VAL A 434 -12.12 23.22 -10.80
N ASP A 435 -12.94 23.81 -11.66
CA ASP A 435 -13.07 25.25 -11.82
C ASP A 435 -11.68 25.88 -11.98
N ASN A 436 -11.27 26.76 -11.08
CA ASN A 436 -9.95 27.41 -11.06
C ASN A 436 -8.85 26.59 -10.35
N MET A 437 -9.18 25.50 -9.65
CA MET A 437 -8.21 24.74 -8.85
C MET A 437 -7.60 23.58 -9.63
N ILE A 438 -6.27 23.43 -9.53
CA ILE A 438 -5.53 22.24 -9.96
C ILE A 438 -4.82 21.65 -8.74
N THR A 439 -4.97 20.34 -8.52
CA THR A 439 -4.23 19.58 -7.49
C THR A 439 -3.50 18.42 -8.15
N VAL A 440 -2.23 18.22 -7.77
CA VAL A 440 -1.35 17.16 -8.28
C VAL A 440 -0.92 16.28 -7.11
N ILE A 441 -1.23 15.00 -7.22
CA ILE A 441 -0.82 13.96 -6.29
C ILE A 441 0.14 13.01 -7.02
N LEU A 442 1.36 12.83 -6.51
CA LEU A 442 2.40 11.98 -7.07
C LEU A 442 2.77 10.87 -6.08
N ASN A 443 2.62 9.61 -6.49
CA ASN A 443 2.86 8.44 -5.65
C ASN A 443 2.13 8.52 -4.30
N GLY A 444 0.98 9.17 -4.32
CA GLY A 444 0.12 9.41 -3.17
C GLY A 444 0.35 10.74 -2.45
N GLU A 445 1.48 11.42 -2.64
CA GLU A 445 1.75 12.69 -1.97
C GLU A 445 1.12 13.86 -2.72
N GLU A 446 0.35 14.73 -2.06
CA GLU A 446 -0.05 16.02 -2.64
C GLU A 446 1.22 16.87 -2.79
N VAL A 447 1.71 16.95 -4.03
CA VAL A 447 2.92 17.68 -4.39
C VAL A 447 2.62 19.07 -4.90
N ASN A 448 1.40 19.35 -5.39
CA ASN A 448 1.05 20.68 -5.86
C ASN A 448 -0.44 20.97 -5.70
N LYS A 449 -0.78 22.22 -5.39
CA LYS A 449 -2.16 22.71 -5.32
C LYS A 449 -2.18 24.19 -5.64
N VAL A 450 -2.74 24.54 -6.80
CA VAL A 450 -2.76 25.92 -7.30
C VAL A 450 -4.17 26.40 -7.59
N ASP A 451 -4.38 27.67 -7.34
CA ASP A 451 -5.52 28.44 -7.82
C ASP A 451 -5.09 29.24 -9.04
N LEU A 452 -5.59 28.87 -10.22
CA LEU A 452 -5.25 29.51 -11.49
C LEU A 452 -5.62 30.99 -11.53
N ASP A 453 -6.58 31.45 -10.72
CA ASP A 453 -7.02 32.85 -10.70
C ASP A 453 -6.01 33.78 -10.01
N LEU A 454 -5.01 33.22 -9.31
CA LEU A 454 -3.91 34.00 -8.72
C LEU A 454 -2.91 34.50 -9.76
N TRP A 455 -2.85 33.88 -10.93
CA TRP A 455 -2.00 34.31 -12.04
C TRP A 455 -2.76 35.31 -12.92
N THR A 456 -2.70 36.58 -12.52
CA THR A 456 -3.48 37.68 -13.12
C THR A 456 -2.76 38.43 -14.23
N THR A 457 -1.44 38.27 -14.37
CA THR A 457 -0.62 39.00 -15.33
C THR A 457 0.16 38.04 -16.23
N ALA A 458 0.12 38.27 -17.55
CA ALA A 458 0.87 37.45 -18.50
C ALA A 458 2.38 37.54 -18.24
N GLY A 459 3.08 36.41 -18.34
CA GLY A 459 4.51 36.31 -18.13
C GLY A 459 4.98 36.42 -16.67
N LEU A 460 4.06 36.48 -15.70
CA LEU A 460 4.40 36.60 -14.27
C LEU A 460 3.67 35.57 -13.40
N ASN A 461 4.37 35.08 -12.39
CA ASN A 461 3.84 34.28 -11.30
C ASN A 461 3.32 35.19 -10.15
N PRO A 462 2.47 34.69 -9.24
CA PRO A 462 1.94 35.46 -8.12
C PRO A 462 3.00 36.09 -7.21
N ASP A 463 4.19 35.48 -7.15
CA ASP A 463 5.34 35.98 -6.39
C ASP A 463 6.19 37.02 -7.14
N GLY A 464 5.79 37.40 -8.37
CA GLY A 464 6.48 38.35 -9.23
C GLY A 464 7.61 37.75 -10.07
N THR A 465 7.91 36.45 -9.95
CA THR A 465 8.88 35.78 -10.83
C THR A 465 8.34 35.66 -12.25
N LYS A 466 9.23 35.62 -13.25
CA LYS A 466 8.82 35.51 -14.66
C LYS A 466 8.48 34.07 -15.03
N ASN A 467 7.47 33.89 -15.86
CA ASN A 467 7.18 32.64 -16.57
C ASN A 467 7.08 32.90 -18.08
N LYS A 468 7.11 31.84 -18.89
CA LYS A 468 7.11 31.95 -20.36
C LYS A 468 5.74 32.14 -21.03
N PHE A 469 4.65 32.24 -20.28
CA PHE A 469 3.31 32.19 -20.85
C PHE A 469 2.83 33.58 -21.28
N ALA A 470 2.48 33.71 -22.57
CA ALA A 470 1.96 34.95 -23.14
C ALA A 470 0.52 35.30 -22.69
N LYS A 471 -0.15 34.39 -21.98
CA LYS A 471 -1.48 34.57 -21.41
C LYS A 471 -1.41 34.24 -19.91
N ALA A 472 -2.03 35.09 -19.09
CA ALA A 472 -2.16 34.83 -17.67
C ALA A 472 -3.01 33.56 -17.44
N TYR A 473 -2.66 32.71 -16.47
CA TYR A 473 -3.41 31.47 -16.22
C TYR A 473 -4.86 31.75 -15.80
N LYS A 474 -5.16 32.91 -15.20
CA LYS A 474 -6.55 33.36 -14.94
C LYS A 474 -7.41 33.40 -16.21
N ASP A 475 -6.82 33.77 -17.34
CA ASP A 475 -7.53 33.98 -18.61
C ASP A 475 -7.46 32.76 -19.55
N MET A 476 -6.75 31.69 -19.16
CA MET A 476 -6.73 30.44 -19.92
C MET A 476 -8.07 29.72 -19.89
N ALA A 477 -8.34 28.92 -20.92
CA ALA A 477 -9.58 28.15 -20.99
C ALA A 477 -9.74 27.22 -19.77
N ARG A 478 -10.94 27.19 -19.21
CA ARG A 478 -11.29 26.29 -18.10
C ARG A 478 -11.77 24.91 -18.58
N GLU A 479 -11.95 24.77 -19.89
CA GLU A 479 -12.32 23.54 -20.57
C GLU A 479 -11.42 23.35 -21.79
N GLY A 480 -10.99 22.11 -22.02
CA GLY A 480 -10.22 21.78 -23.21
C GLY A 480 -9.77 20.33 -23.21
N ARG A 481 -8.94 19.98 -24.17
CA ARG A 481 -8.47 18.61 -24.40
C ARG A 481 -7.40 18.23 -23.37
N ILE A 482 -7.29 16.93 -23.06
CA ILE A 482 -6.21 16.38 -22.25
C ILE A 482 -5.18 15.76 -23.19
N GLY A 483 -3.89 15.90 -22.88
CA GLY A 483 -2.83 15.33 -23.71
C GLY A 483 -1.69 14.73 -22.91
N LEU A 484 -0.94 13.83 -23.55
CA LEU A 484 0.31 13.27 -23.03
C LEU A 484 1.45 13.68 -23.96
N GLN A 485 2.51 14.21 -23.38
CA GLN A 485 3.62 14.76 -24.15
C GLN A 485 4.63 13.68 -24.56
N ASP A 486 5.03 13.70 -25.82
CA ASP A 486 6.29 13.08 -26.27
C ASP A 486 7.32 14.16 -26.58
N HIS A 487 8.22 14.41 -25.62
CA HIS A 487 9.26 15.44 -25.77
C HIS A 487 10.42 15.04 -26.70
N GLY A 488 10.51 13.76 -27.11
CA GLY A 488 11.68 13.25 -27.82
C GLY A 488 12.85 12.87 -26.90
N GLY A 489 13.83 12.17 -27.44
CA GLY A 489 15.13 11.89 -26.79
C GLY A 489 15.13 10.76 -25.75
N SER A 490 13.97 10.29 -25.30
CA SER A 490 13.78 9.04 -24.55
C SER A 490 12.31 8.60 -24.66
N LEU A 491 11.99 7.35 -24.33
CA LEU A 491 10.59 6.90 -24.29
C LEU A 491 9.99 7.10 -22.90
N ILE A 492 8.73 7.53 -22.88
CA ILE A 492 7.84 7.54 -21.72
C ILE A 492 6.78 6.46 -21.95
N GLU A 493 6.41 5.75 -20.89
CA GLU A 493 5.36 4.73 -20.94
C GLU A 493 4.25 5.09 -19.96
N PHE A 494 3.01 4.85 -20.34
CA PHE A 494 1.83 5.07 -19.52
C PHE A 494 0.97 3.82 -19.42
N ARG A 495 0.28 3.63 -18.30
CA ARG A 495 -0.78 2.61 -18.15
C ARG A 495 -1.85 3.09 -17.18
N HIS A 496 -2.94 2.33 -17.09
CA HIS A 496 -4.05 2.62 -16.17
C HIS A 496 -4.56 4.07 -16.30
N LEU A 497 -4.76 4.53 -17.55
CA LEU A 497 -5.18 5.90 -17.85
C LEU A 497 -6.70 6.02 -17.77
N PHE A 498 -7.19 6.71 -16.74
CA PHE A 498 -8.62 6.88 -16.49
C PHE A 498 -8.99 8.34 -16.23
N ILE A 499 -10.22 8.69 -16.62
CA ILE A 499 -10.81 10.02 -16.46
C ILE A 499 -12.18 9.90 -15.76
N GLU A 500 -12.41 10.76 -14.77
CA GLU A 500 -13.74 10.97 -14.16
C GLU A 500 -14.17 12.41 -14.41
N ARG A 501 -15.37 12.64 -14.96
CA ARG A 501 -15.94 13.98 -15.17
C ARG A 501 -16.66 14.45 -13.91
N ARG A 502 -16.57 15.75 -13.60
CA ARG A 502 -17.25 16.44 -12.50
C ARG A 502 -18.06 17.64 -13.01
#